data_AF-A0A8S3Z2C2-F1
#
_entry.id   AF-A0A8S3Z2C2-F1
#
_cell.length_a   1.000
_cell.length_b   1.000
_cell.length_c   1.000
_cell.angle_alpha   90.00
_cell.angle_beta   90.00
_cell.angle_gamma   90.00
#
_symmetry.space_group_name_H-M   'P 1'
#
loop_
_entity.id
_entity.type
_entity.pdbx_description
1 polymer ?
#
loop_
_entity_poly.entity_id
_entity_poly.type
_entity_poly.pdbx_seq_one_letter_code
_entity_poly.pdbx_strand_id
1 'polypeptide(L)'
;VVFAEQQQLLNRVKREVMDESVTGKIAAREGMVDDPEFSHEWYINQAINNKRGDVPVTDLRVKDVWRMGISGKNIVITIIDDGLESNNTDLKNNYDPKASYDLNDHDNDPFPRYDPTNEN
;
A
#
# COMPACT_ATOMS: atom_id res chain seq x y z
N VAL A 1 -13.66 32.44 4.53
CA VAL A 1 -12.83 31.39 3.91
C VAL A 1 -13.47 30.06 4.26
N VAL A 2 -13.96 29.31 3.27
CA VAL A 2 -14.58 27.99 3.50
C VAL A 2 -13.45 26.97 3.56
N PHE A 3 -13.27 26.31 4.72
CA PHE A 3 -12.08 25.51 5.02
C PHE A 3 -12.19 24.03 4.62
N ALA A 4 -13.38 23.56 4.21
CA ALA A 4 -13.55 22.24 3.62
C ALA A 4 -14.89 22.17 2.87
N GLU A 5 -14.88 21.50 1.72
CA GLU A 5 -16.08 21.19 0.93
C GLU A 5 -16.45 19.72 1.15
N GLN A 6 -17.74 19.46 1.36
CA GLN A 6 -18.26 18.10 1.57
C GLN A 6 -18.07 17.26 0.30
N GLN A 7 -17.27 16.19 0.40
CA GLN A 7 -17.07 15.31 -0.74
C GLN A 7 -18.35 14.56 -1.09
N GLN A 8 -18.72 14.61 -2.37
CA GLN A 8 -19.83 13.84 -2.90
C GLN A 8 -19.40 12.40 -3.17
N LEU A 9 -20.36 11.49 -3.06
CA LEU A 9 -20.17 10.06 -3.25
C LEU A 9 -19.81 9.80 -4.72
N LEU A 10 -18.54 9.50 -4.99
CA LEU A 10 -18.06 9.18 -6.34
C LEU A 10 -18.38 7.71 -6.66
N ASN A 11 -19.23 7.50 -7.66
CA ASN A 11 -19.47 6.17 -8.21
C ASN A 11 -18.24 5.72 -9.02
N ARG A 12 -17.45 4.81 -8.46
CA ARG A 12 -16.27 4.24 -9.15
C ARG A 12 -16.72 3.23 -10.19
N VAL A 13 -16.44 3.51 -11.46
CA VAL A 13 -16.46 2.51 -12.54
C VAL A 13 -15.06 1.95 -12.70
N LYS A 14 -14.94 0.62 -12.86
CA LYS A 14 -13.66 -0.04 -13.10
C LYS A 14 -13.06 0.51 -14.40
N ARG A 15 -11.92 1.20 -14.32
CA ARG A 15 -11.15 1.64 -15.48
C ARG A 15 -10.72 0.41 -16.27
N GLU A 16 -10.80 0.50 -17.60
CA GLU A 16 -10.54 -0.60 -18.54
C GLU A 16 -9.21 -1.30 -18.27
N VAL A 17 -9.20 -2.62 -18.51
CA VAL A 17 -8.04 -3.49 -18.34
C VAL A 17 -7.00 -3.10 -19.39
N MET A 18 -5.86 -2.53 -18.96
CA MET A 18 -4.70 -2.32 -19.83
C MET A 18 -3.55 -3.27 -19.45
N ASP A 19 -3.18 -4.05 -20.46
CA ASP A 19 -2.12 -5.06 -20.59
C ASP A 19 -2.10 -6.21 -19.55
N GLU A 20 -2.93 -7.22 -19.82
CA GLU A 20 -2.95 -8.53 -19.16
C GLU A 20 -1.61 -9.28 -19.24
N SER A 21 -0.69 -8.91 -20.15
CA SER A 21 0.50 -9.71 -20.45
C SER A 21 1.62 -9.63 -19.41
N VAL A 22 1.67 -8.56 -18.61
CA VAL A 22 2.68 -8.36 -17.55
C VAL A 22 2.14 -8.85 -16.21
N THR A 23 0.90 -8.50 -15.92
CA THR A 23 0.23 -8.79 -14.65
C THR A 23 -0.30 -10.22 -14.58
N GLY A 24 -0.78 -10.79 -15.69
CA GLY A 24 -1.11 -12.21 -15.80
C GLY A 24 0.10 -13.13 -15.64
N LYS A 25 1.31 -12.66 -15.98
CA LYS A 25 2.57 -13.40 -15.74
C LYS A 25 3.01 -13.31 -14.27
N ILE A 26 2.78 -12.15 -13.63
CA ILE A 26 2.95 -11.94 -12.18
C ILE A 26 2.02 -12.84 -11.36
N ALA A 27 0.79 -12.99 -11.84
CA ALA A 27 -0.28 -13.79 -11.26
C ALA A 27 -0.10 -15.30 -11.36
N ALA A 28 0.46 -15.77 -12.48
CA ALA A 28 0.48 -17.18 -12.87
C ALA A 28 1.62 -17.99 -12.22
N ARG A 29 2.61 -17.32 -11.61
CA ARG A 29 3.59 -17.98 -10.74
C ARG A 29 3.22 -17.70 -9.30
N GLU A 30 2.66 -18.69 -8.60
CA GLU A 30 2.81 -18.74 -7.14
C GLU A 30 4.31 -18.60 -6.84
N GLY A 31 4.72 -17.48 -6.22
CA GLY A 31 6.14 -17.14 -6.00
C GLY A 31 6.66 -15.92 -6.77
N MET A 32 5.82 -14.90 -7.02
CA MET A 32 6.25 -13.66 -7.70
C MET A 32 6.58 -12.50 -6.74
N VAL A 33 6.61 -12.77 -5.44
CA VAL A 33 7.07 -11.81 -4.42
C VAL A 33 8.26 -12.47 -3.73
N ASP A 34 9.48 -12.05 -4.09
CA ASP A 34 10.73 -12.52 -3.48
C ASP A 34 11.00 -11.83 -2.12
N ASP A 35 9.93 -11.38 -1.46
CA ASP A 35 10.00 -10.75 -0.15
C ASP A 35 10.08 -11.83 0.95
N PRO A 36 11.10 -11.79 1.82
CA PRO A 36 11.30 -12.80 2.86
C PRO A 36 10.13 -12.91 3.85
N GLU A 37 9.42 -11.80 4.11
CA GLU A 37 8.36 -11.70 5.11
C GLU A 37 6.95 -11.92 4.55
N PHE A 38 6.80 -12.02 3.22
CA PHE A 38 5.51 -12.24 2.56
C PHE A 38 4.73 -13.47 3.07
N SER A 39 5.44 -14.49 3.55
CA SER A 39 4.81 -15.68 4.14
C SER A 39 4.14 -15.40 5.50
N HIS A 40 4.56 -14.37 6.22
CA HIS A 40 4.04 -13.95 7.52
C HIS A 40 2.91 -12.91 7.42
N GLU A 41 2.69 -12.30 6.25
CA GLU A 41 1.61 -11.35 5.97
C GLU A 41 0.24 -12.04 5.85
N TRP A 42 -0.29 -12.50 6.98
CA TRP A 42 -1.54 -13.27 7.04
C TRP A 42 -2.74 -12.56 6.40
N TYR A 43 -2.75 -11.23 6.38
CA TYR A 43 -3.81 -10.42 5.80
C TYR A 43 -3.81 -10.44 4.26
N ILE A 44 -2.70 -10.87 3.62
CA ILE A 44 -2.59 -11.10 2.17
C ILE A 44 -2.55 -12.61 1.85
N ASN A 45 -1.94 -13.42 2.72
CA ASN A 45 -1.51 -14.78 2.40
C ASN A 45 -1.97 -15.87 3.38
N GLN A 46 -3.18 -15.78 3.94
CA GLN A 46 -3.65 -16.74 4.94
C GLN A 46 -3.83 -18.16 4.39
N ALA A 47 -4.24 -18.31 3.11
CA ALA A 47 -4.48 -19.62 2.50
C ALA A 47 -3.27 -20.57 2.56
N ILE A 48 -2.04 -20.04 2.57
CA ILE A 48 -0.81 -20.85 2.66
C ILE A 48 -0.52 -21.31 4.09
N ASN A 49 -0.98 -20.55 5.09
CA ASN A 49 -0.75 -20.81 6.51
C ASN A 49 -1.86 -21.64 7.18
N ASN A 50 -3.05 -21.70 6.58
CA ASN A 50 -4.19 -22.47 7.09
C ASN A 50 -4.16 -23.95 6.68
N LYS A 51 -3.06 -24.66 7.02
CA LYS A 51 -2.88 -26.08 6.70
C LYS A 51 -3.89 -27.01 7.39
N ARG A 52 -4.58 -26.54 8.42
CA ARG A 52 -5.55 -27.32 9.20
C ARG A 52 -6.98 -27.24 8.64
N GLY A 53 -7.32 -26.24 7.84
CA GLY A 53 -8.67 -26.09 7.26
C GLY A 53 -9.77 -25.75 8.28
N ASP A 54 -9.45 -25.64 9.56
CA ASP A 54 -10.40 -25.45 10.66
C ASP A 54 -10.78 -23.97 10.89
N VAL A 55 -10.06 -23.04 10.26
CA VAL A 55 -10.31 -21.59 10.38
C VAL A 55 -10.89 -21.04 9.07
N PRO A 56 -11.95 -20.22 9.10
CA PRO A 56 -12.42 -19.51 7.90
C PRO A 56 -11.29 -18.68 7.28
N VAL A 57 -11.25 -18.58 5.94
CA VAL A 57 -10.30 -17.68 5.25
C VAL A 57 -10.78 -16.23 5.45
N THR A 58 -9.97 -15.43 6.13
CA THR A 58 -10.19 -14.03 6.52
C THR A 58 -9.16 -13.07 5.93
N ASP A 59 -8.39 -13.47 4.92
CA ASP A 59 -7.52 -12.54 4.19
C ASP A 59 -8.32 -11.53 3.35
N LEU A 60 -7.64 -10.47 2.91
CA LEU A 60 -8.23 -9.39 2.13
C LEU A 60 -8.50 -9.77 0.66
N ARG A 61 -8.16 -10.99 0.23
CA ARG A 61 -8.19 -11.47 -1.17
C ARG A 61 -7.51 -10.55 -2.19
N VAL A 62 -6.52 -9.77 -1.75
CA VAL A 62 -5.82 -8.79 -2.60
C VAL A 62 -5.06 -9.48 -3.75
N LYS A 63 -4.60 -10.72 -3.54
CA LYS A 63 -3.96 -11.53 -4.59
C LYS A 63 -4.85 -11.67 -5.82
N ASP A 64 -6.16 -11.82 -5.67
CA ASP A 64 -7.09 -11.96 -6.81
C ASP A 64 -7.11 -10.69 -7.66
N VAL A 65 -7.06 -9.52 -7.01
CA VAL A 65 -7.01 -8.20 -7.63
C VAL A 65 -5.67 -7.96 -8.34
N TRP A 66 -4.56 -8.38 -7.72
CA TRP A 66 -3.24 -8.37 -8.35
C TRP A 66 -3.19 -9.29 -9.58
N ARG A 67 -3.89 -10.44 -9.54
CA ARG A 67 -3.98 -11.34 -10.70
C ARG A 67 -4.71 -10.71 -11.90
N MET A 68 -5.58 -9.74 -11.63
CA MET A 68 -6.25 -8.91 -12.64
C MET A 68 -5.41 -7.72 -13.10
N GLY A 69 -4.19 -7.57 -12.58
CA GLY A 69 -3.27 -6.50 -12.90
C GLY A 69 -3.51 -5.16 -12.24
N ILE A 70 -4.28 -5.15 -11.16
CA ILE A 70 -4.59 -3.94 -10.42
C ILE A 70 -3.69 -3.91 -9.18
N SER A 71 -2.61 -3.12 -9.23
CA SER A 71 -1.63 -3.01 -8.14
C SER A 71 -1.66 -1.69 -7.37
N GLY A 72 -2.45 -0.70 -7.83
CA GLY A 72 -2.39 0.67 -7.32
C GLY A 72 -1.38 1.57 -8.04
N LYS A 73 -0.75 1.09 -9.12
CA LYS A 73 0.12 1.93 -9.98
C LYS A 73 -0.56 3.24 -10.38
N ASN A 74 0.18 4.35 -10.29
CA ASN A 74 -0.27 5.73 -10.54
C ASN A 74 -1.32 6.27 -9.53
N ILE A 75 -1.52 5.59 -8.40
CA ILE A 75 -2.25 6.14 -7.26
C ILE A 75 -1.24 6.68 -6.26
N VAL A 76 -1.45 7.92 -5.81
CA VAL A 76 -0.66 8.56 -4.76
C VAL A 76 -1.49 8.54 -3.47
N ILE A 77 -0.87 8.12 -2.37
CA ILE A 77 -1.48 8.04 -1.05
C ILE A 77 -0.65 8.90 -0.11
N THR A 78 -1.31 9.78 0.64
CA THR A 78 -0.69 10.53 1.73
C THR A 78 -1.06 9.87 3.05
N ILE A 79 -0.06 9.60 3.88
CA ILE A 79 -0.20 9.09 5.25
C ILE A 79 -0.06 10.30 6.18
N ILE A 80 -1.04 10.53 7.05
CA ILE A 80 -1.01 11.59 8.06
C ILE A 80 -0.73 10.91 9.40
N ASP A 81 0.53 10.95 9.81
CA ASP A 81 1.07 10.24 10.98
C ASP A 81 2.31 10.99 11.50
N ASP A 82 3.11 10.35 12.35
CA ASP A 82 4.37 10.84 12.90
C ASP A 82 5.56 10.79 11.92
N GLY A 83 5.35 10.90 10.61
CA GLY A 83 6.41 10.94 9.60
C GLY A 83 6.57 9.66 8.78
N LEU A 84 7.55 9.67 7.88
CA LEU A 84 7.80 8.62 6.89
C LEU A 84 9.30 8.51 6.59
N GLU A 85 9.89 7.36 6.88
CA GLU A 85 11.29 7.07 6.57
C GLU A 85 11.48 6.89 5.05
N SER A 86 11.64 8.00 4.33
CA SER A 86 11.66 8.03 2.86
C SER A 86 12.83 7.26 2.22
N ASN A 87 13.90 6.97 2.97
CA ASN A 87 15.06 6.22 2.50
C ASN A 87 14.99 4.70 2.77
N ASN A 88 13.93 4.24 3.44
CA ASN A 88 13.70 2.81 3.71
C ASN A 88 13.68 2.01 2.40
N THR A 89 14.30 0.82 2.39
CA THR A 89 14.47 0.05 1.15
C THR A 89 13.14 -0.37 0.50
N ASP A 90 12.10 -0.54 1.28
CA ASP A 90 10.78 -0.99 0.81
C ASP A 90 9.88 0.17 0.40
N LEU A 91 10.22 1.40 0.80
CA LEU A 91 9.43 2.60 0.53
C LEU A 91 10.07 3.53 -0.52
N LYS A 92 11.40 3.65 -0.54
CA LYS A 92 12.14 4.67 -1.32
C LYS A 92 11.81 4.72 -2.81
N ASN A 93 11.46 3.59 -3.42
CA ASN A 93 11.11 3.51 -4.84
C ASN A 93 9.70 4.02 -5.14
N ASN A 94 8.83 4.07 -4.13
CA ASN A 94 7.43 4.51 -4.23
C ASN A 94 7.16 5.83 -3.49
N TYR A 95 8.18 6.43 -2.86
CA TYR A 95 8.06 7.72 -2.18
C TYR A 95 7.78 8.85 -3.18
N ASP A 96 6.81 9.71 -2.86
CA ASP A 96 6.52 10.93 -3.63
C ASP A 96 6.68 12.16 -2.72
N PRO A 97 7.74 12.98 -2.87
CA PRO A 97 7.95 14.16 -2.04
C PRO A 97 6.86 15.23 -2.22
N LYS A 98 6.07 15.19 -3.31
CA LYS A 98 4.94 16.12 -3.48
C LYS A 98 3.72 15.72 -2.65
N ALA A 99 3.70 14.48 -2.14
CA ALA A 99 2.65 13.93 -1.30
C ALA A 99 3.02 13.96 0.19
N SER A 100 4.15 14.57 0.54
CA SER A 100 4.72 14.58 1.88
C SER A 100 5.08 15.98 2.32
N TYR A 101 4.88 16.25 3.61
CA TYR A 101 5.20 17.52 4.25
C TYR A 101 5.24 17.32 5.75
N ASP A 102 6.22 17.91 6.43
CA ASP A 102 6.30 17.96 7.88
C ASP A 102 5.50 19.17 8.38
N LEU A 103 4.37 18.92 9.05
CA LEU A 103 3.51 19.97 9.56
C LEU A 103 3.96 20.57 10.89
N ASN A 104 4.86 19.93 11.62
CA ASN A 104 5.28 20.40 12.94
C ASN A 104 6.49 21.33 12.82
N ASP A 105 7.37 21.07 11.84
CA ASP A 105 8.50 21.95 11.54
C ASP A 105 8.31 22.80 10.30
N HIS A 106 7.22 22.56 9.58
CA HIS A 106 6.83 23.32 8.40
C HIS A 106 7.88 23.26 7.29
N ASP A 107 8.39 22.07 6.99
CA ASP A 107 9.28 21.81 5.86
C ASP A 107 8.84 20.60 5.01
N ASN A 108 9.64 20.23 4.00
CA ASN A 108 9.32 19.14 3.08
C ASN A 108 10.00 17.82 3.46
N ASP A 109 10.59 17.71 4.65
CA ASP A 109 11.30 16.52 5.12
C ASP A 109 10.44 15.75 6.13
N PRO A 110 9.64 14.75 5.71
CA PRO A 110 8.77 14.00 6.62
C PRO A 110 9.56 12.99 7.47
N PHE A 111 10.89 13.06 7.54
CA PHE A 111 11.71 12.01 8.12
C PHE A 111 11.48 11.90 9.64
N PRO A 112 11.21 10.69 10.18
CA PRO A 112 10.93 10.52 11.59
C PRO A 112 12.06 10.98 12.50
N ARG A 113 11.70 11.62 13.61
CA ARG A 113 12.59 12.03 14.69
C ARG A 113 12.58 10.97 15.78
N TYR A 114 13.75 10.40 16.02
CA TYR A 114 13.97 9.44 17.10
C TYR A 114 14.22 10.14 18.43
N ASP A 115 13.39 11.12 18.76
CA ASP A 115 13.42 11.75 20.07
C ASP A 115 12.48 11.02 21.06
N PRO A 116 12.67 11.19 22.38
CA PRO A 116 11.85 10.52 23.38
C PRO A 116 10.40 11.01 23.41
N THR A 117 10.10 12.12 22.73
CA THR A 117 8.78 12.76 22.71
C THR A 117 7.87 12.19 21.62
N ASN A 118 8.42 11.39 20.69
CA ASN A 118 7.68 10.82 19.55
C ASN A 118 6.94 11.91 18.75
N GLU A 119 7.53 13.11 18.74
CA GLU A 119 7.05 14.24 17.97
C GLU A 119 7.84 14.24 16.66
N ASN A 120 7.12 14.02 15.57
CA ASN A 120 7.47 14.61 14.30
C ASN A 120 6.52 15.72 14.02
#